data_AF-A0A954N955-F1
#
_entry.id   AF-A0A954N955-F1
#
_cell.length_a   1.000
_cell.length_b   1.000
_cell.length_c   1.000
_cell.angle_alpha   90.00
_cell.angle_beta   90.00
_cell.angle_gamma   90.00
#
_symmetry.space_group_name_H-M   'P 1'
#
loop_
_entity.id
_entity.type
_entity.pdbx_description
1 polymer ?
#
loop_
_entity_poly.entity_id
_entity_poly.type
_entity_poly.pdbx_seq_one_letter_code
_entity_poly.pdbx_strand_id
1 'polypeptide(L)'
;QNEVLEELVTNMSAQQRQRSVELEQWKKLNPELAHDCRTAAETLSRVQNEFLTSLTEEVHENADVLMDGEFMLTEFVDRFGPRLAHLNGVLQVLSQLGSNQTAAGK
;
A
#
# COMPACT_ATOMS: atom_id res chain seq x y z
N GLN A 1 -11.25 26.38 -22.39
CA GLN A 1 -11.32 24.97 -21.92
C GLN A 1 -10.21 24.61 -20.92
N ASN A 2 -9.07 25.32 -20.86
CA ASN A 2 -8.03 25.07 -19.84
C ASN A 2 -8.34 25.60 -18.43
N GLU A 3 -9.16 26.65 -18.31
CA GLU A 3 -9.44 27.32 -17.03
C GLU A 3 -10.07 26.38 -15.98
N VAL A 4 -11.02 25.54 -16.39
CA VAL A 4 -11.65 24.55 -15.50
C VAL A 4 -10.67 23.46 -15.07
N LEU A 5 -9.77 23.04 -15.96
CA LEU A 5 -8.71 22.08 -15.62
C LEU A 5 -7.70 22.68 -14.65
N GLU A 6 -7.31 23.94 -14.84
CA GLU A 6 -6.41 24.68 -13.94
C GLU A 6 -7.03 24.88 -12.55
N GLU A 7 -8.31 25.25 -12.51
CA GLU A 7 -9.06 25.39 -11.25
C GLU A 7 -9.20 24.03 -10.53
N LEU A 8 -9.47 22.95 -11.27
CA LEU A 8 -9.55 21.60 -10.72
C LEU A 8 -8.22 21.13 -10.13
N VAL A 9 -7.11 21.35 -10.85
CA VAL A 9 -5.75 21.05 -10.36
C VAL A 9 -5.45 21.86 -9.10
N THR A 10 -5.81 23.14 -9.08
CA THR A 10 -5.60 24.02 -7.92
C THR A 10 -6.37 23.50 -6.71
N ASN A 11 -7.65 23.16 -6.88
CA ASN A 11 -8.49 22.61 -5.81
C ASN A 11 -7.99 21.25 -5.31
N MET A 12 -7.59 20.34 -6.20
CA MET A 12 -6.99 19.05 -5.81
C MET A 12 -5.69 19.24 -5.03
N SER A 13 -4.83 20.18 -5.45
CA SER A 13 -3.58 20.48 -4.76
C SER A 13 -3.82 21.06 -3.36
N ALA A 14 -4.83 21.92 -3.21
CA ALA A 14 -5.23 22.48 -1.92
C ALA A 14 -5.77 21.39 -0.97
N GLN A 15 -6.64 20.50 -1.46
CA GLN A 15 -7.14 19.36 -0.69
C GLN A 15 -6.02 18.41 -0.25
N GLN A 16 -5.06 18.13 -1.14
CA GLN A 16 -3.93 17.26 -0.80
C GLN A 16 -3.06 17.87 0.30
N ARG A 17 -2.78 19.17 0.24
CA ARG A 17 -2.03 19.88 1.30
C ARG A 17 -2.79 19.87 2.62
N GLN A 18 -4.10 20.10 2.60
CA GLN A 18 -4.93 20.11 3.80
C GLN A 18 -4.89 18.75 4.52
N ARG A 19 -5.05 17.63 3.78
CA ARG A 19 -4.93 16.28 4.37
C ARG A 19 -3.56 16.03 4.99
N SER A 20 -2.48 16.50 4.35
CA SER A 20 -1.13 16.38 4.92
C SER A 20 -0.99 17.12 6.25
N VAL A 21 -1.55 18.33 6.35
CA VAL A 21 -1.53 19.13 7.59
C VAL A 21 -2.32 18.45 8.70
N GLU A 22 -3.53 17.96 8.40
CA GLU A 22 -4.36 17.24 9.38
C GLU A 22 -3.67 15.97 9.89
N LEU A 23 -3.05 15.21 8.99
CA LEU A 23 -2.32 14.01 9.34
C LEU A 23 -1.10 14.32 10.23
N GLU A 24 -0.36 15.39 9.94
CA GLU A 24 0.75 15.85 10.79
C GLU A 24 0.28 16.29 12.17
N GLN A 25 -0.83 17.02 12.26
CA GLN A 25 -1.43 17.40 13.53
C GLN A 25 -1.88 16.17 14.32
N TRP A 26 -2.56 15.22 13.66
CA TRP A 26 -2.96 13.96 14.27
C TRP A 26 -1.76 13.18 14.82
N LYS A 27 -0.63 13.12 14.08
CA LYS A 27 0.62 12.48 14.52
C LYS A 27 1.21 13.13 15.77
N LYS A 28 1.17 14.47 15.86
CA LYS A 28 1.62 15.21 17.05
C LYS A 28 0.76 14.91 18.28
N LEU A 29 -0.54 14.69 18.08
CA LEU A 29 -1.48 14.33 19.15
C LEU A 29 -1.41 12.85 19.55
N ASN A 30 -0.94 11.97 18.65
CA ASN A 30 -0.91 10.52 18.85
C ASN A 30 0.50 9.93 18.56
N PRO A 31 1.55 10.37 19.26
CA PRO A 31 2.93 10.01 18.93
C PRO A 31 3.24 8.53 19.11
N GLU A 32 2.68 7.87 20.14
CA GLU A 32 2.86 6.44 20.40
C GLU A 32 2.18 5.61 19.31
N LEU A 33 0.92 5.90 18.98
CA LEU A 33 0.20 5.19 17.93
C LEU A 33 0.87 5.35 16.55
N ALA A 34 1.39 6.55 16.24
CA ALA A 34 2.17 6.75 15.02
C ALA A 34 3.46 5.91 15.01
N HIS A 35 4.10 5.71 16.16
CA HIS A 35 5.24 4.79 16.29
C HIS A 35 4.81 3.34 16.07
N ASP A 36 3.73 2.89 16.71
CA ASP A 36 3.21 1.54 16.55
C ASP A 36 2.80 1.25 15.11
N CYS A 37 2.21 2.22 14.40
CA CYS A 37 1.91 2.10 12.98
C CYS A 37 3.17 1.90 12.12
N ARG A 38 4.29 2.55 12.45
CA ARG A 38 5.58 2.30 11.75
C ARG A 38 6.06 0.87 11.99
N THR A 39 6.13 0.46 13.25
CA THR A 39 6.62 -0.87 13.62
C THR A 39 5.75 -1.97 13.01
N ALA A 40 4.43 -1.77 13.00
CA ALA A 40 3.48 -2.67 12.36
C ALA A 40 3.68 -2.71 10.84
N ALA A 41 3.87 -1.56 10.18
CA ALA A 41 4.15 -1.50 8.75
C ALA A 41 5.45 -2.23 8.38
N GLU A 42 6.53 -2.04 9.15
CA GLU A 42 7.80 -2.76 8.95
C GLU A 42 7.62 -4.27 9.08
N THR A 43 6.88 -4.72 10.09
CA THR A 43 6.59 -6.14 10.30
C THR A 43 5.76 -6.72 9.15
N LEU A 44 4.69 -6.03 8.75
CA LEU A 44 3.85 -6.49 7.64
C LEU A 44 4.56 -6.44 6.30
N SER A 45 5.51 -5.52 6.10
CA SER A 45 6.36 -5.51 4.91
C SER A 45 7.23 -6.77 4.82
N ARG A 46 7.76 -7.26 5.95
CA ARG A 46 8.50 -8.54 5.97
C ARG A 46 7.58 -9.72 5.64
N VAL A 47 6.39 -9.76 6.26
CA VAL A 47 5.37 -10.79 5.97
C VAL A 47 4.95 -10.75 4.50
N GLN A 48 4.81 -9.57 3.92
CA GLN A 48 4.48 -9.40 2.51
C GLN A 48 5.59 -9.94 1.61
N ASN A 49 6.85 -9.68 1.93
CA ASN A 49 7.98 -10.21 1.17
C ASN A 49 7.98 -11.75 1.20
N GLU A 50 7.80 -12.37 2.36
CA GLU A 50 7.69 -13.83 2.48
C GLU A 50 6.50 -14.38 1.68
N PHE A 51 5.35 -13.71 1.75
CA PHE A 51 4.17 -14.10 0.97
C PHE A 51 4.43 -14.01 -0.54
N LEU A 52 5.11 -12.95 -1.00
CA LEU A 52 5.51 -12.80 -2.39
C LEU A 52 6.50 -13.89 -2.80
N THR A 53 7.45 -14.26 -1.95
CA THR A 53 8.35 -15.38 -2.20
C THR A 53 7.57 -16.66 -2.47
N SER A 54 6.68 -17.07 -1.57
CA SER A 54 5.86 -18.28 -1.73
C SER A 54 4.96 -18.23 -2.96
N LEU A 55 4.37 -17.07 -3.26
CA LEU A 55 3.58 -16.87 -4.47
C LEU A 55 4.44 -17.08 -5.73
N THR A 56 5.63 -16.46 -5.78
CA THR A 56 6.52 -16.56 -6.94
C THR A 56 7.10 -17.96 -7.13
N GLU A 57 7.30 -18.71 -6.04
CA GLU A 57 7.70 -20.12 -6.07
C GLU A 57 6.59 -20.99 -6.68
N GLU A 58 5.35 -20.85 -6.21
CA GLU A 58 4.19 -21.59 -6.75
C GLU A 58 3.99 -21.32 -8.25
N VAL A 59 4.18 -20.07 -8.70
CA VAL A 59 4.13 -19.72 -10.14
C VAL A 59 5.23 -20.42 -10.92
N HIS A 60 6.46 -20.48 -10.40
CA HIS A 60 7.55 -21.17 -11.07
C HIS A 60 7.34 -22.68 -11.14
N GLU A 61 6.87 -23.28 -10.05
CA GLU A 61 6.67 -24.74 -9.97
C GLU A 61 5.51 -25.23 -10.84
N ASN A 62 4.52 -24.38 -11.09
CA ASN A 62 3.30 -24.75 -11.83
C ASN A 62 3.12 -23.98 -13.15
N ALA A 63 4.18 -23.38 -13.70
CA ALA A 63 4.10 -22.47 -14.84
C ALA A 63 3.32 -23.04 -16.03
N ASP A 64 3.66 -24.26 -16.47
CA ASP A 64 3.00 -24.91 -17.62
C ASP A 64 1.50 -25.15 -17.36
N VAL A 65 1.17 -25.59 -16.14
CA VAL A 65 -0.22 -25.89 -15.73
C VAL A 65 -1.06 -24.61 -15.62
N LEU A 66 -0.45 -23.53 -15.12
CA LEU A 66 -1.09 -22.21 -15.03
C LEU A 66 -1.31 -21.58 -16.41
N MET A 67 -0.39 -21.82 -17.37
CA MET A 67 -0.51 -21.32 -18.74
C MET A 67 -1.60 -22.05 -19.54
N ASP A 68 -1.71 -23.37 -19.36
CA ASP A 68 -2.61 -24.20 -20.15
C ASP A 68 -4.01 -24.36 -19.53
N GLY A 69 -4.17 -24.10 -18.23
CA GLY A 69 -5.40 -24.38 -17.47
C GLY A 69 -6.04 -23.16 -16.82
N GLU A 70 -7.16 -22.68 -17.38
CA GLU A 70 -7.97 -21.58 -16.82
C GLU A 70 -8.46 -21.87 -15.39
N PHE A 71 -8.78 -23.13 -15.09
CA PHE A 71 -9.18 -23.56 -13.75
C PHE A 71 -8.05 -23.36 -12.73
N MET A 72 -6.83 -23.81 -13.06
CA MET A 72 -5.68 -23.71 -12.14
C MET A 72 -5.24 -22.25 -11.95
N LEU A 73 -5.33 -21.43 -13.00
CA LEU A 73 -5.14 -20.00 -12.90
C LEU A 73 -6.18 -19.34 -11.98
N THR A 74 -7.46 -19.73 -12.11
CA THR A 74 -8.54 -19.20 -11.25
C THR A 74 -8.31 -19.57 -9.79
N GLU A 75 -8.01 -20.84 -9.50
CA GLU A 75 -7.70 -21.28 -8.14
C GLU A 75 -6.48 -20.57 -7.55
N PHE A 76 -5.44 -20.34 -8.36
CA PHE A 76 -4.27 -19.55 -7.94
C PHE A 76 -4.67 -18.12 -7.59
N VAL A 77 -5.43 -17.45 -8.45
CA VAL A 77 -5.90 -16.07 -8.22
C VAL A 77 -6.79 -16.01 -6.98
N ASP A 78 -7.68 -16.98 -6.77
CA ASP A 78 -8.57 -17.03 -5.61
C ASP A 78 -7.80 -17.32 -4.32
N ARG A 79 -6.75 -18.14 -4.37
CA ARG A 79 -5.89 -18.46 -3.22
C ARG A 79 -5.02 -17.28 -2.79
N PHE A 80 -4.40 -16.57 -3.74
CA PHE A 80 -3.38 -15.55 -3.45
C PHE A 80 -3.89 -14.11 -3.57
N GLY A 81 -4.82 -13.85 -4.50
CA GLY A 81 -5.28 -12.51 -4.89
C GLY A 81 -5.91 -11.71 -3.75
N PRO A 82 -6.96 -12.22 -3.06
CA PRO A 82 -7.60 -11.48 -1.96
C PRO A 82 -6.62 -11.13 -0.84
N ARG A 83 -5.74 -12.07 -0.49
CA ARG A 83 -4.74 -11.85 0.58
C ARG A 83 -3.70 -10.81 0.17
N LEU A 84 -3.23 -10.83 -1.08
CA LEU A 84 -2.29 -9.83 -1.61
C LEU A 84 -2.90 -8.43 -1.59
N ALA A 85 -4.14 -8.28 -2.04
CA ALA A 85 -4.84 -7.01 -2.09
C ALA A 85 -5.07 -6.44 -0.68
N HIS A 86 -5.57 -7.27 0.25
CA HIS A 86 -5.83 -6.84 1.62
C HIS A 86 -4.55 -6.47 2.36
N LEU A 87 -3.48 -7.27 2.24
CA LEU A 87 -2.21 -6.99 2.89
C LEU A 87 -1.60 -5.68 2.40
N ASN A 88 -1.64 -5.42 1.09
CA ASN A 88 -1.21 -4.14 0.51
C ASN A 88 -2.01 -2.96 1.07
N GLY A 89 -3.34 -3.09 1.14
CA GLY A 89 -4.20 -2.02 1.67
C GLY A 89 -3.91 -1.69 3.14
N VAL A 90 -3.76 -2.70 3.98
CA VAL A 90 -3.40 -2.51 5.40
C VAL A 90 -2.03 -1.87 5.54
N LEU A 91 -1.03 -2.36 4.77
CA LEU A 91 0.31 -1.80 4.79
C LEU A 91 0.34 -0.33 4.35
N GLN A 92 -0.42 0.04 3.33
CA GLN A 92 -0.52 1.42 2.87
C GLN A 92 -1.08 2.35 3.96
N VAL A 93 -2.14 1.93 4.66
CA VAL A 93 -2.73 2.72 5.77
C VAL A 93 -1.73 2.89 6.91
N LEU A 94 -1.11 1.79 7.36
CA LEU A 94 -0.14 1.85 8.45
C LEU A 94 1.09 2.67 8.08
N SER A 95 1.56 2.58 6.83
CA SER A 95 2.69 3.39 6.33
C SER A 95 2.32 4.87 6.27
N GLN A 96 1.10 5.23 5.89
CA GLN A 96 0.64 6.62 5.90
C GLN A 96 0.59 7.19 7.33
N LEU A 97 0.02 6.43 8.27
CA LEU A 97 -0.10 6.83 9.68
C LEU A 97 1.25 6.81 10.41
N GLY A 98 2.17 5.94 10.00
CA GLY A 98 3.49 5.79 10.59
C GLY A 98 4.54 6.73 9.99
N SER A 99 4.43 7.09 8.70
CA SER A 99 5.47 7.87 8.01
C SER A 99 5.84 9.15 8.76
N ASN A 100 7.10 9.27 9.16
CA ASN A 100 7.66 10.58 9.38
C ASN A 100 7.96 11.12 7.98
N GLN A 101 7.30 12.21 7.55
CA GLN A 101 7.86 13.01 6.47
C GLN A 101 9.16 13.62 7.01
N THR A 102 10.23 12.84 7.06
CA THR A 102 11.57 13.41 7.02
C THR A 102 11.66 14.05 5.66
N ALA A 103 11.58 15.38 5.64
CA ALA A 103 11.83 16.20 4.46
C ALA A 103 13.01 15.59 3.68
N ALA A 104 12.75 15.18 2.44
CA ALA A 104 13.81 14.94 1.47
C ALA A 104 14.53 16.27 1.28
N GLY A 105 15.56 16.47 2.09
CA GLY A 105 16.38 17.66 2.16
C GLY A 105 17.82 17.23 2.29
N LYS A 106 18.38 16.72 1.19
CA LYS A 106 19.74 17.01 0.73
C LYS A 106 19.73 17.05 -0.79
#